data_AF-A0A952JWM5-F1
#
_entry.id   AF-A0A952JWM5-F1
#
_cell.length_a   1.000
_cell.length_b   1.000
_cell.length_c   1.000
_cell.angle_alpha   90.00
_cell.angle_beta   90.00
_cell.angle_gamma   90.00
#
_symmetry.space_group_name_H-M   'P 1'
#
loop_
_entity.id
_entity.type
_entity.pdbx_description
1 polymer ?
#
loop_
_entity_poly.entity_id
_entity_poly.type
_entity_poly.pdbx_seq_one_letter_code
_entity_poly.pdbx_strand_id
1 'polypeptide(L)'
;MFISTDFLASKYGVHDAIANFFVEREPPTDNLYWKNKLLYLRPEPGYLFIPVMVDTLYKLGIDRNVLLSNEYIHLLEQIGHIAALEETKQISKEQVIEQCIDLTKEKAVNKYFYTALTDYIKGGNKNFIHEMLFPFSALHRGDIFLFSVTVLDFDDETAKKIVAYWFAIIGSFLMLDDAIDIEIDKKTGDENAFLQSGLDKEGIERIKNILGQNLTTIKTFNNPLARAIDNQFVKMATQPHIQQYLNY
;
A
#
# COMPACT_ATOMS: atom_id res chain seq x y z
N MET A 1 0.34 -2.37 -20.93
CA MET A 1 1.33 -1.28 -20.87
C MET A 1 2.55 -1.85 -20.14
N PHE A 2 3.75 -1.68 -20.70
CA PHE A 2 5.01 -2.08 -20.05
C PHE A 2 5.46 -0.93 -19.12
N ILE A 3 5.90 -1.26 -17.91
CA ILE A 3 6.42 -0.30 -16.94
C ILE A 3 7.93 -0.20 -17.16
N SER A 4 8.41 0.94 -17.63
CA SER A 4 9.85 1.21 -17.77
C SER A 4 10.41 1.93 -16.55
N THR A 5 11.73 1.96 -16.44
CA THR A 5 12.45 2.76 -15.43
C THR A 5 12.07 4.23 -15.53
N ASP A 6 12.10 4.79 -16.74
CA ASP A 6 11.72 6.18 -17.00
C ASP A 6 10.28 6.48 -16.57
N PHE A 7 9.37 5.51 -16.72
CA PHE A 7 8.00 5.68 -16.26
C PHE A 7 7.95 5.81 -14.73
N LEU A 8 8.60 4.93 -13.98
CA LEU A 8 8.63 4.99 -12.52
C LEU A 8 9.33 6.26 -12.00
N ALA A 9 10.48 6.60 -12.59
CA ALA A 9 11.23 7.79 -12.22
C ALA A 9 10.45 9.08 -12.50
N SER A 10 9.94 9.24 -13.72
CA SER A 10 9.26 10.48 -14.12
C SER A 10 7.86 10.64 -13.55
N LYS A 11 7.09 9.54 -13.41
CA LYS A 11 5.69 9.60 -12.95
C LYS A 11 5.57 9.41 -11.45
N TYR A 12 6.33 8.49 -10.87
CA TYR A 12 6.22 8.13 -9.46
C TYR A 12 7.39 8.65 -8.61
N GLY A 13 8.38 9.32 -9.23
CA GLY A 13 9.50 9.91 -8.50
C GLY A 13 10.41 8.88 -7.83
N VAL A 14 10.40 7.63 -8.34
CA VAL A 14 11.20 6.51 -7.84
C VAL A 14 12.64 6.68 -8.32
N HIS A 15 13.60 6.52 -7.41
CA HIS A 15 15.02 6.59 -7.76
C HIS A 15 15.41 5.56 -8.83
N ASP A 16 16.20 5.95 -9.84
CA ASP A 16 16.52 5.13 -11.02
C ASP A 16 17.05 3.73 -10.68
N ALA A 17 17.96 3.62 -9.71
CA ALA A 17 18.48 2.31 -9.26
C ALA A 17 17.38 1.37 -8.71
N ILE A 18 16.40 1.91 -7.98
CA ILE A 18 15.27 1.15 -7.45
C ILE A 18 14.29 0.81 -8.58
N ALA A 19 14.02 1.77 -9.46
CA ALA A 19 13.18 1.56 -10.63
C ALA A 19 13.75 0.45 -11.56
N ASN A 20 15.04 0.51 -11.88
CA ASN A 20 15.73 -0.51 -12.68
C ASN A 20 15.62 -1.89 -12.02
N PHE A 21 15.90 -1.97 -10.71
CA PHE A 21 15.83 -3.24 -9.98
C PHE A 21 14.48 -3.94 -10.14
N PHE A 22 13.36 -3.22 -9.98
CA PHE A 22 12.03 -3.82 -10.07
C PHE A 22 11.54 -4.03 -11.51
N VAL A 23 12.00 -3.23 -12.47
CA VAL A 23 11.68 -3.44 -13.89
C VAL A 23 12.36 -4.70 -14.44
N GLU A 24 13.56 -4.99 -13.98
CA GLU A 24 14.33 -6.18 -14.37
C GLU A 24 14.00 -7.43 -13.55
N ARG A 25 13.32 -7.27 -12.40
CA ARG A 25 12.96 -8.39 -11.54
C ARG A 25 11.93 -9.30 -12.21
N GLU A 26 12.19 -10.60 -12.16
CA GLU A 26 11.22 -11.61 -12.57
C GLU A 26 10.20 -11.89 -11.46
N PRO A 27 8.94 -12.20 -11.81
CA PRO A 27 7.96 -12.72 -10.86
C PRO A 27 8.51 -13.91 -10.06
N PRO A 28 8.29 -13.97 -8.73
CA PRO A 28 8.67 -15.12 -7.94
C PRO A 28 7.89 -16.38 -8.37
N THR A 29 8.59 -17.51 -8.42
CA THR A 29 7.98 -18.83 -8.70
C THR A 29 7.07 -19.26 -7.55
N ASP A 30 5.98 -19.97 -7.87
CA ASP A 30 5.01 -20.50 -6.90
C ASP A 30 4.41 -19.46 -5.94
N ASN A 31 4.33 -18.20 -6.40
CA ASN A 31 3.74 -17.11 -5.64
C ASN A 31 2.31 -16.80 -6.12
N LEU A 32 1.33 -16.80 -5.21
CA LEU A 32 -0.06 -16.54 -5.55
C LEU A 32 -0.31 -15.09 -5.99
N TYR A 33 0.41 -14.13 -5.42
CA TYR A 33 0.27 -12.70 -5.74
C TYR A 33 0.67 -12.39 -7.19
N TRP A 34 1.71 -13.08 -7.67
CA TRP A 34 2.17 -13.01 -9.06
C TRP A 34 1.73 -14.20 -9.92
N LYS A 35 0.73 -14.97 -9.48
CA LYS A 35 0.26 -16.13 -10.24
C LYS A 35 -0.18 -15.74 -11.65
N ASN A 36 0.35 -16.47 -12.64
CA ASN A 36 0.10 -16.24 -14.06
C ASN A 36 0.53 -14.84 -14.57
N LYS A 37 1.42 -14.15 -13.86
CA LYS A 37 1.99 -12.88 -14.31
C LYS A 37 3.32 -13.13 -15.01
N LEU A 38 3.51 -12.50 -16.17
CA LEU A 38 4.76 -12.56 -16.92
C LEU A 38 5.77 -11.49 -16.47
N LEU A 39 5.29 -10.43 -15.81
CA LEU A 39 6.09 -9.29 -15.39
C LEU A 39 5.86 -9.03 -13.90
N TYR A 40 6.92 -8.65 -13.19
CA TYR A 40 6.85 -8.32 -11.77
C TYR A 40 6.04 -7.05 -11.53
N LEU A 41 6.24 -6.04 -12.38
CA LEU A 41 5.52 -4.78 -12.36
C LEU A 41 4.42 -4.72 -13.43
N ARG A 42 3.32 -4.10 -13.05
CA ARG A 42 2.18 -3.80 -13.92
C ARG A 42 1.62 -2.41 -13.57
N PRO A 43 0.84 -1.75 -14.45
CA PRO A 43 0.35 -0.39 -14.22
C PRO A 43 -0.73 -0.27 -13.13
N GLU A 44 -1.16 -1.37 -12.51
CA GLU A 44 -2.16 -1.37 -11.46
C GLU A 44 -1.55 -0.97 -10.10
N PRO A 45 -2.28 -0.26 -9.23
CA PRO A 45 -1.79 0.18 -7.92
C PRO A 45 -1.21 -0.96 -7.06
N GLY A 46 -1.82 -2.15 -7.13
CA GLY A 46 -1.33 -3.36 -6.44
C GLY A 46 0.10 -3.78 -6.81
N TYR A 47 0.64 -3.39 -7.96
CA TYR A 47 2.03 -3.70 -8.30
C TYR A 47 2.96 -2.49 -8.16
N LEU A 48 2.44 -1.29 -8.40
CA LEU A 48 3.22 -0.05 -8.35
C LEU A 48 3.58 0.39 -6.93
N PHE A 49 2.83 -0.05 -5.91
CA PHE A 49 3.15 0.33 -4.54
C PHE A 49 4.50 -0.20 -4.06
N ILE A 50 4.94 -1.37 -4.55
CA ILE A 50 6.20 -1.99 -4.10
C ILE A 50 7.41 -1.07 -4.38
N PRO A 51 7.71 -0.68 -5.63
CA PRO A 51 8.84 0.21 -5.90
C PRO A 51 8.67 1.59 -5.24
N VAL A 52 7.43 2.09 -5.11
CA VAL A 52 7.14 3.36 -4.44
C VAL A 52 7.45 3.31 -2.95
N MET A 53 7.08 2.21 -2.28
CA MET A 53 7.34 2.03 -0.86
C MET A 53 8.82 1.82 -0.59
N VAL A 54 9.51 1.01 -1.40
CA VAL A 54 10.96 0.81 -1.27
C VAL A 54 11.71 2.14 -1.47
N ASP A 55 11.32 2.95 -2.45
CA ASP A 55 11.89 4.28 -2.64
C ASP A 55 11.57 5.25 -1.50
N THR A 56 10.38 5.16 -0.92
CA THR A 56 10.00 5.95 0.26
C THR A 56 10.86 5.60 1.46
N LEU A 57 11.11 4.31 1.70
CA LEU A 57 12.01 3.84 2.75
C LEU A 57 13.46 4.31 2.53
N TYR A 58 13.93 4.30 1.29
CA TYR A 58 15.23 4.85 0.92
C TYR A 58 15.33 6.36 1.20
N LYS A 59 14.30 7.12 0.85
CA LYS A 59 14.22 8.58 1.14
C LYS A 59 14.16 8.88 2.64
N LEU A 60 13.70 7.94 3.45
CA LEU A 60 13.73 8.02 4.91
C LEU A 60 15.10 7.64 5.52
N GLY A 61 16.07 7.26 4.70
CA GLY A 61 17.45 7.01 5.13
C GLY A 61 17.82 5.55 5.32
N ILE A 62 16.93 4.60 5.00
CA ILE A 62 17.24 3.17 5.06
C ILE A 62 18.20 2.81 3.92
N ASP A 63 19.22 1.98 4.22
CA ASP A 63 20.25 1.60 3.26
C ASP A 63 19.64 0.90 2.03
N ARG A 64 19.90 1.47 0.85
CA ARG A 64 19.44 0.95 -0.44
C ARG A 64 19.89 -0.48 -0.70
N ASN A 65 21.09 -0.87 -0.28
CA ASN A 65 21.60 -2.23 -0.48
C ASN A 65 20.79 -3.25 0.33
N VAL A 66 20.33 -2.88 1.52
CA VAL A 66 19.42 -3.71 2.31
C VAL A 66 18.06 -3.79 1.63
N LEU A 67 17.52 -2.65 1.20
CA LEU A 67 16.23 -2.53 0.51
C LEU A 67 16.16 -3.23 -0.85
N LEU A 68 17.29 -3.40 -1.53
CA LEU A 68 17.39 -4.12 -2.81
C LEU A 68 18.01 -5.51 -2.64
N SER A 69 18.21 -5.97 -1.40
CA SER A 69 18.71 -7.31 -1.15
C SER A 69 17.65 -8.36 -1.49
N ASN A 70 18.10 -9.53 -1.97
CA ASN A 70 17.19 -10.65 -2.21
C ASN A 70 16.48 -11.10 -0.92
N GLU A 71 17.11 -10.96 0.25
CA GLU A 71 16.50 -11.32 1.53
C GLU A 71 15.27 -10.46 1.82
N TYR A 72 15.41 -9.13 1.72
CA TYR A 72 14.30 -8.21 1.98
C TYR A 72 13.19 -8.33 0.93
N ILE A 73 13.55 -8.44 -0.35
CA ILE A 73 12.56 -8.55 -1.41
C ILE A 73 11.83 -9.90 -1.36
N HIS A 74 12.52 -10.99 -1.02
CA HIS A 74 11.87 -12.27 -0.82
C HIS A 74 10.87 -12.24 0.35
N LEU A 75 11.19 -11.53 1.44
CA LEU A 75 10.24 -11.31 2.54
C LEU A 75 8.98 -10.58 2.07
N LEU A 76 9.12 -9.50 1.29
CA LEU A 76 7.99 -8.79 0.69
C LEU A 76 7.14 -9.72 -0.18
N GLU A 77 7.77 -10.55 -1.00
CA GLU A 77 7.08 -11.51 -1.86
C GLU A 77 6.34 -12.59 -1.07
N GLN A 78 6.93 -13.09 0.01
CA GLN A 78 6.29 -14.05 0.92
C GLN A 78 5.06 -13.45 1.59
N ILE A 79 5.14 -12.19 2.05
CA ILE A 79 3.98 -11.49 2.61
C ILE A 79 2.90 -11.29 1.54
N GLY A 80 3.28 -10.92 0.31
CA GLY A 80 2.33 -10.85 -0.81
C GLY A 80 1.65 -12.19 -1.11
N HIS A 81 2.40 -13.31 -1.05
CA HIS A 81 1.82 -14.64 -1.17
C HIS A 81 0.79 -14.91 -0.06
N ILE A 82 1.11 -14.58 1.19
CA ILE A 82 0.20 -14.77 2.33
C ILE A 82 -1.06 -13.92 2.16
N ALA A 83 -0.94 -12.66 1.74
CA ALA A 83 -2.09 -11.80 1.44
C ALA A 83 -2.99 -12.42 0.35
N ALA A 84 -2.39 -12.92 -0.74
CA ALA A 84 -3.13 -13.57 -1.81
C ALA A 84 -3.82 -14.89 -1.39
N LEU A 85 -3.31 -15.60 -0.36
CA LEU A 85 -4.00 -16.76 0.21
C LEU A 85 -5.35 -16.36 0.84
N GLU A 86 -5.42 -15.22 1.52
CA GLU A 86 -6.67 -14.70 2.09
C GLU A 86 -7.62 -14.22 1.01
N GLU A 87 -7.14 -13.43 0.06
CA GLU A 87 -7.96 -12.94 -1.07
C GLU A 87 -8.61 -14.10 -1.84
N THR A 88 -7.90 -15.22 -1.97
CA THR A 88 -8.39 -16.45 -2.61
C THR A 88 -9.13 -17.39 -1.67
N LYS A 89 -9.42 -16.95 -0.43
CA LYS A 89 -10.17 -17.68 0.62
C LYS A 89 -9.57 -19.02 1.01
N GLN A 90 -8.25 -19.17 0.86
CA GLN A 90 -7.52 -20.37 1.26
C GLN A 90 -7.18 -20.37 2.75
N ILE A 91 -7.02 -19.19 3.35
CA ILE A 91 -6.79 -19.00 4.80
C ILE A 91 -7.65 -17.84 5.32
N SER A 92 -7.88 -17.80 6.63
CA SER A 92 -8.57 -16.69 7.29
C SER A 92 -7.62 -15.50 7.55
N LYS A 93 -8.20 -14.34 7.86
CA LYS A 93 -7.47 -13.14 8.26
C LYS A 93 -6.59 -13.40 9.49
N GLU A 94 -7.07 -14.14 10.48
CA GLU A 94 -6.29 -14.49 11.66
C GLU A 94 -5.06 -15.33 11.29
N GLN A 95 -5.21 -16.25 10.35
CA GLN A 95 -4.11 -17.08 9.86
C GLN A 95 -3.07 -16.28 9.07
N VAL A 96 -3.48 -15.25 8.31
CA VAL A 96 -2.55 -14.30 7.67
C VAL A 96 -1.68 -13.61 8.72
N ILE A 97 -2.31 -13.12 9.79
CA ILE A 97 -1.64 -12.39 10.87
C ILE A 97 -0.61 -13.29 11.54
N GLU A 98 -1.00 -14.51 11.91
CA GLU A 98 -0.12 -15.50 12.53
C GLU A 98 1.08 -15.83 11.64
N GLN A 99 0.85 -16.09 10.34
CA GLN A 99 1.93 -16.40 9.41
C GLN A 99 2.91 -15.23 9.22
N CYS A 100 2.42 -14.00 9.15
CA CYS A 100 3.30 -12.83 9.02
C CYS A 100 4.12 -12.56 10.29
N ILE A 101 3.53 -12.79 11.47
CA ILE A 101 4.23 -12.76 12.75
C ILE A 101 5.32 -13.83 12.79
N ASP A 102 5.00 -15.08 12.47
CA ASP A 102 5.97 -16.18 12.47
C ASP A 102 7.12 -15.95 11.50
N LEU A 103 6.83 -15.35 10.35
CA LEU A 103 7.80 -15.02 9.32
C LEU A 103 8.80 -13.94 9.75
N THR A 104 8.41 -13.05 10.66
CA THR A 104 9.17 -11.82 11.00
C THR A 104 9.68 -11.75 12.44
N LYS A 105 9.10 -12.50 13.40
CA LYS A 105 9.41 -12.39 14.83
C LYS A 105 10.90 -12.48 15.19
N GLU A 106 11.62 -13.42 14.57
CA GLU A 106 13.06 -13.64 14.81
C GLU A 106 13.95 -12.69 14.00
N LYS A 107 13.39 -12.07 12.95
CA LYS A 107 14.10 -11.14 12.05
C LYS A 107 13.89 -9.67 12.41
N ALA A 108 12.89 -9.38 13.24
CA ALA A 108 12.51 -8.02 13.57
C ALA A 108 13.66 -7.28 14.27
N VAL A 109 14.13 -6.20 13.65
CA VAL A 109 15.20 -5.34 14.17
C VAL A 109 14.60 -4.23 15.04
N ASN A 110 13.64 -3.47 14.50
CA ASN A 110 12.94 -2.45 15.29
C ASN A 110 11.82 -3.08 16.13
N LYS A 111 12.11 -3.36 17.41
CA LYS A 111 11.16 -3.99 18.35
C LYS A 111 10.00 -3.08 18.75
N TYR A 112 10.21 -1.76 18.80
CA TYR A 112 9.16 -0.77 19.08
C TYR A 112 8.06 -0.83 18.01
N PHE A 113 8.46 -0.72 16.75
CA PHE A 113 7.61 -0.81 15.58
C PHE A 113 6.92 -2.18 15.48
N TYR A 114 7.68 -3.27 15.62
CA TYR A 114 7.13 -4.63 15.57
C TYR A 114 6.04 -4.87 16.62
N THR A 115 6.25 -4.40 17.85
CA THR A 115 5.28 -4.55 18.94
C THR A 115 4.01 -3.75 18.66
N ALA A 116 4.16 -2.49 18.21
CA ALA A 116 3.02 -1.65 17.84
C ALA A 116 2.22 -2.21 16.66
N LEU A 117 2.90 -2.71 15.61
CA LEU A 117 2.27 -3.31 14.44
C LEU A 117 1.51 -4.58 14.81
N THR A 118 2.11 -5.46 15.62
CA THR A 118 1.47 -6.70 16.08
C THR A 118 0.22 -6.41 16.92
N ASP A 119 0.28 -5.43 17.82
CA ASP A 119 -0.86 -5.00 18.62
C ASP A 119 -1.98 -4.43 17.71
N TYR A 120 -1.63 -3.50 16.83
CA TYR A 120 -2.55 -2.87 15.87
C TYR A 120 -3.28 -3.91 15.00
N ILE A 121 -2.53 -4.79 14.33
CA ILE A 121 -3.10 -5.79 13.41
C ILE A 121 -4.02 -6.79 14.14
N LYS A 122 -3.78 -7.03 15.44
CA LYS A 122 -4.63 -7.86 16.31
C LYS A 122 -5.85 -7.10 16.90
N GLY A 123 -6.07 -5.85 16.51
CA GLY A 123 -7.19 -5.03 16.98
C GLY A 123 -6.91 -4.23 18.25
N GLY A 124 -5.65 -4.14 18.69
CA GLY A 124 -5.22 -3.24 19.75
C GLY A 124 -5.36 -1.77 19.35
N ASN A 125 -5.58 -0.91 20.35
CA ASN A 125 -5.85 0.52 20.14
C ASN A 125 -4.98 1.44 21.01
N LYS A 126 -3.91 0.91 21.62
CA LYS A 126 -3.06 1.64 22.56
C LYS A 126 -1.64 1.83 22.03
N ASN A 127 -1.52 2.28 20.79
CA ASN A 127 -0.23 2.53 20.16
C ASN A 127 -0.31 3.67 19.15
N PHE A 128 0.86 4.15 18.69
CA PHE A 128 0.96 5.33 17.82
C PHE A 128 0.37 5.11 16.42
N ILE A 129 0.21 3.87 15.96
CA ILE A 129 -0.40 3.56 14.66
C ILE A 129 -1.90 3.88 14.71
N HIS A 130 -2.54 3.57 15.83
CA HIS A 130 -3.97 3.78 16.03
C HIS A 130 -4.39 5.25 15.83
N GLU A 131 -3.51 6.19 16.23
CA GLU A 131 -3.74 7.64 16.09
C GLU A 131 -3.76 8.11 14.62
N MET A 132 -3.25 7.30 13.69
CA MET A 132 -3.11 7.65 12.27
C MET A 132 -4.13 6.94 11.37
N LEU A 133 -5.01 6.12 11.93
CA LEU A 133 -5.94 5.30 11.15
C LEU A 133 -7.01 6.14 10.47
N PHE A 134 -7.29 5.79 9.22
CA PHE A 134 -8.50 6.21 8.54
C PHE A 134 -9.75 5.59 9.17
N PRO A 135 -10.91 6.27 9.07
CA PRO A 135 -12.19 5.74 9.55
C PRO A 135 -12.73 4.57 8.73
N PHE A 136 -12.11 4.22 7.60
CA PHE A 136 -12.57 3.20 6.66
C PHE A 136 -11.64 1.98 6.70
N SER A 137 -12.16 0.81 7.09
CA SER A 137 -11.37 -0.44 7.15
C SER A 137 -10.85 -0.87 5.79
N ALA A 138 -11.56 -0.53 4.71
CA ALA A 138 -11.17 -0.83 3.33
C ALA A 138 -9.78 -0.27 2.96
N LEU A 139 -9.34 0.81 3.62
CA LEU A 139 -8.07 1.48 3.38
C LEU A 139 -6.89 0.87 4.16
N HIS A 140 -7.15 -0.15 4.97
CA HIS A 140 -6.16 -0.84 5.81
C HIS A 140 -5.88 -2.27 5.34
N ARG A 141 -6.46 -2.68 4.19
CA ARG A 141 -6.32 -4.05 3.65
C ARG A 141 -4.89 -4.41 3.27
N GLY A 142 -4.06 -3.43 2.92
CA GLY A 142 -2.66 -3.64 2.57
C GLY A 142 -1.72 -3.75 3.77
N ASP A 143 -2.17 -3.45 4.99
CA ASP A 143 -1.25 -3.12 6.09
C ASP A 143 -0.40 -4.30 6.58
N ILE A 144 -0.75 -5.53 6.19
CA ILE A 144 0.08 -6.70 6.46
C ILE A 144 1.48 -6.58 5.84
N PHE A 145 1.65 -5.82 4.76
CA PHE A 145 2.95 -5.54 4.15
C PHE A 145 3.89 -4.73 5.06
N LEU A 146 3.37 -4.02 6.08
CA LEU A 146 4.21 -3.35 7.07
C LEU A 146 5.07 -4.34 7.88
N PHE A 147 4.71 -5.62 7.95
CA PHE A 147 5.56 -6.63 8.56
C PHE A 147 6.94 -6.72 7.88
N SER A 148 7.01 -6.46 6.57
CA SER A 148 8.30 -6.40 5.85
C SER A 148 9.22 -5.31 6.40
N VAL A 149 8.65 -4.22 6.91
CA VAL A 149 9.44 -3.10 7.42
C VAL A 149 10.05 -3.43 8.77
N THR A 150 9.46 -4.33 9.55
CA THR A 150 9.93 -4.66 10.91
C THR A 150 11.36 -5.23 10.97
N VAL A 151 11.87 -5.77 9.86
CA VAL A 151 13.23 -6.34 9.76
C VAL A 151 14.30 -5.32 9.39
N LEU A 152 13.91 -4.07 9.14
CA LEU A 152 14.83 -2.99 8.79
C LEU A 152 15.30 -2.23 10.03
N ASP A 153 16.50 -1.67 9.95
CA ASP A 153 17.09 -0.85 11.01
C ASP A 153 16.73 0.63 10.81
N PHE A 154 16.05 1.21 11.80
CA PHE A 154 15.64 2.62 11.84
C PHE A 154 15.18 2.99 13.27
N ASP A 155 15.12 4.28 13.57
CA ASP A 155 14.69 4.79 14.88
C ASP A 155 13.16 4.96 15.01
N ASP A 156 12.68 5.15 16.23
CA ASP A 156 11.24 5.24 16.55
C ASP A 156 10.55 6.44 15.88
N GLU A 157 11.27 7.53 15.65
CA GLU A 157 10.74 8.70 14.94
C GLU A 157 10.55 8.42 13.44
N THR A 158 11.47 7.66 12.85
CA THR A 158 11.34 7.14 11.49
C THR A 158 10.19 6.15 11.39
N ALA A 159 9.94 5.34 12.43
CA ALA A 159 8.79 4.43 12.48
C ALA A 159 7.46 5.17 12.32
N LYS A 160 7.28 6.30 13.01
CA LYS A 160 6.09 7.16 12.88
C LYS A 160 5.93 7.72 11.47
N LYS A 161 7.04 8.17 10.85
CA LYS A 161 7.02 8.66 9.46
C LYS A 161 6.67 7.57 8.47
N ILE A 162 7.20 6.36 8.64
CA ILE A 162 6.90 5.20 7.81
C ILE A 162 5.40 4.94 7.81
N VAL A 163 4.75 4.88 8.98
CA VAL A 163 3.31 4.64 9.09
C VAL A 163 2.49 5.75 8.46
N ALA A 164 2.84 7.01 8.75
CA ALA A 164 2.14 8.15 8.15
C ALA A 164 2.26 8.17 6.62
N TYR A 165 3.43 7.84 6.07
CA TYR A 165 3.66 7.79 4.63
C TYR A 165 3.00 6.57 3.99
N TRP A 166 3.03 5.42 4.67
CA TRP A 166 2.34 4.20 4.26
C TRP A 166 0.84 4.47 4.10
N PHE A 167 0.16 4.99 5.13
CA PHE A 167 -1.26 5.28 5.05
C PHE A 167 -1.58 6.33 3.98
N ALA A 168 -0.74 7.35 3.82
CA ALA A 168 -0.95 8.33 2.76
C ALA A 168 -0.87 7.69 1.35
N ILE A 169 0.14 6.86 1.09
CA ILE A 169 0.36 6.21 -0.21
C ILE A 169 -0.68 5.12 -0.46
N ILE A 170 -0.76 4.13 0.44
CA ILE A 170 -1.56 2.92 0.28
C ILE A 170 -3.05 3.25 0.39
N GLY A 171 -3.43 4.12 1.32
CA GLY A 171 -4.81 4.61 1.39
C GLY A 171 -5.23 5.30 0.09
N SER A 172 -4.35 6.09 -0.54
CA SER A 172 -4.65 6.73 -1.83
C SER A 172 -4.75 5.71 -2.99
N PHE A 173 -3.90 4.68 -2.99
CA PHE A 173 -3.96 3.62 -4.00
C PHE A 173 -5.20 2.72 -3.85
N LEU A 174 -5.57 2.35 -2.62
CA LEU A 174 -6.80 1.61 -2.34
C LEU A 174 -8.04 2.44 -2.69
N MET A 175 -8.03 3.75 -2.47
CA MET A 175 -9.11 4.61 -2.94
C MET A 175 -9.22 4.66 -4.48
N LEU A 176 -8.12 4.61 -5.22
CA LEU A 176 -8.17 4.55 -6.69
C LEU A 176 -8.80 3.24 -7.16
N ASP A 177 -8.44 2.14 -6.50
CA ASP A 177 -8.95 0.79 -6.76
C ASP A 177 -10.45 0.72 -6.44
N ASP A 178 -10.82 1.11 -5.22
CA ASP A 178 -12.21 1.13 -4.73
C ASP A 178 -13.14 1.97 -5.61
N ALA A 179 -12.64 3.06 -6.18
CA ALA A 179 -13.43 3.88 -7.07
C ALA A 179 -13.77 3.17 -8.39
N ILE A 180 -12.89 2.32 -8.89
CA ILE A 180 -13.14 1.54 -10.11
C ILE A 180 -14.14 0.42 -9.81
N ASP A 181 -14.06 -0.18 -8.62
CA ASP A 181 -14.76 -1.40 -8.28
C ASP A 181 -16.05 -1.21 -7.45
N ILE A 182 -16.51 0.03 -7.22
CA ILE A 182 -17.74 0.35 -6.44
C ILE A 182 -18.92 -0.58 -6.75
N GLU A 183 -19.24 -0.78 -8.03
CA GLU A 183 -20.41 -1.59 -8.44
C GLU A 183 -20.18 -3.09 -8.32
N ILE A 184 -18.92 -3.55 -8.37
CA ILE A 184 -18.56 -4.95 -8.17
C ILE A 184 -18.59 -5.26 -6.67
N ASP A 185 -17.90 -4.44 -5.87
CA ASP A 185 -17.79 -4.60 -4.42
C ASP A 185 -19.16 -4.52 -3.74
N LYS A 186 -20.05 -3.65 -4.24
CA LYS A 186 -21.44 -3.58 -3.77
C LYS A 186 -22.21 -4.88 -4.01
N LYS A 187 -21.92 -5.61 -5.08
CA LYS A 187 -22.59 -6.89 -5.42
C LYS A 187 -21.99 -8.06 -4.67
N THR A 188 -20.68 -8.08 -4.47
CA THR A 188 -19.96 -9.16 -3.79
C THR A 188 -19.95 -8.99 -2.27
N GLY A 189 -20.21 -7.77 -1.77
CA GLY A 189 -20.12 -7.42 -0.36
C GLY A 189 -18.69 -7.18 0.11
N ASP A 190 -17.76 -6.94 -0.81
CA ASP A 190 -16.36 -6.71 -0.52
C ASP A 190 -16.14 -5.29 0.08
N GLU A 191 -15.05 -5.14 0.83
CA GLU A 191 -14.72 -3.86 1.47
C GLU A 191 -14.38 -2.79 0.44
N ASN A 192 -15.00 -1.62 0.58
CA ASN A 192 -14.78 -0.49 -0.32
C ASN A 192 -14.97 0.84 0.43
N ALA A 193 -13.99 1.74 0.33
CA ALA A 193 -13.99 3.00 1.06
C ALA A 193 -15.13 3.94 0.64
N PHE A 194 -15.53 3.96 -0.63
CA PHE A 194 -16.68 4.76 -1.09
C PHE A 194 -17.98 4.24 -0.49
N LEU A 195 -18.17 2.92 -0.45
CA LEU A 195 -19.33 2.30 0.19
C LEU A 195 -19.37 2.59 1.70
N GLN A 196 -18.24 2.44 2.40
CA GLN A 196 -18.11 2.72 3.84
C GLN A 196 -18.31 4.21 4.16
N SER A 197 -17.88 5.09 3.25
CA SER A 197 -18.07 6.53 3.38
C SER A 197 -19.53 6.95 3.19
N GLY A 198 -20.38 6.11 2.58
CA GLY A 198 -21.70 6.47 2.11
C GLY A 198 -21.64 7.05 0.69
N LEU A 199 -22.48 6.53 -0.21
CA LEU A 199 -22.57 6.99 -1.59
C LEU A 199 -23.47 8.24 -1.72
N ASP A 200 -23.19 9.24 -0.88
CA ASP A 200 -23.86 10.52 -0.85
C ASP A 200 -22.84 11.67 -0.83
N LYS A 201 -23.35 12.91 -0.87
CA LYS A 201 -22.50 14.10 -0.88
C LYS A 201 -21.55 14.17 0.32
N GLU A 202 -22.00 13.80 1.51
CA GLU A 202 -21.16 13.86 2.71
C GLU A 202 -20.05 12.81 2.68
N GLY A 203 -20.37 11.59 2.23
CA GLY A 203 -19.39 10.53 2.05
C GLY A 203 -18.33 10.85 1.01
N ILE A 204 -18.75 11.41 -0.13
CA ILE A 204 -17.82 11.90 -1.15
C ILE A 204 -16.92 13.02 -0.62
N GLU A 205 -17.45 13.96 0.16
CA GLU A 205 -16.62 15.00 0.78
C GLU A 205 -15.64 14.41 1.82
N ARG A 206 -16.01 13.36 2.57
CA ARG A 206 -15.06 12.62 3.44
C ARG A 206 -13.91 12.03 2.63
N ILE A 207 -14.20 11.36 1.51
CA ILE A 207 -13.18 10.78 0.63
C ILE A 207 -12.25 11.87 0.08
N LYS A 208 -12.81 12.99 -0.43
CA LYS A 208 -12.02 14.12 -0.94
C LYS A 208 -11.11 14.72 0.13
N ASN A 209 -11.60 14.87 1.36
CA ASN A 209 -10.82 15.41 2.47
C ASN A 209 -9.63 14.51 2.82
N ILE A 210 -9.85 13.19 2.92
CA ILE A 210 -8.78 12.24 3.18
C ILE A 210 -7.76 12.24 2.03
N LEU A 211 -8.23 12.23 0.78
CA LEU A 211 -7.33 12.32 -0.38
C LEU A 211 -6.51 13.61 -0.36
N GLY A 212 -7.13 14.76 -0.06
CA GLY A 212 -6.44 16.04 0.03
C GLY A 212 -5.36 16.05 1.12
N GLN A 213 -5.63 15.44 2.27
CA GLN A 213 -4.66 15.26 3.35
C GLN A 213 -3.52 14.33 2.90
N ASN A 214 -3.83 13.18 2.32
CA ASN A 214 -2.84 12.24 1.81
C ASN A 214 -1.94 12.89 0.76
N LEU A 215 -2.50 13.60 -0.21
CA LEU A 215 -1.72 14.33 -1.22
C LEU A 215 -0.83 15.41 -0.61
N THR A 216 -1.30 16.10 0.44
CA THR A 216 -0.50 17.08 1.17
C THR A 216 0.70 16.39 1.85
N THR A 217 0.48 15.26 2.50
CA THR A 217 1.53 14.44 3.11
C THR A 217 2.52 13.93 2.06
N ILE A 218 2.05 13.36 0.95
CA ILE A 218 2.90 12.79 -0.10
C ILE A 218 3.78 13.86 -0.74
N LYS A 219 3.27 15.08 -0.96
CA LYS A 219 4.07 16.20 -1.51
C LYS A 219 5.30 16.52 -0.65
N THR A 220 5.28 16.22 0.65
CA THR A 220 6.43 16.49 1.54
C THR A 220 7.66 15.63 1.22
N PHE A 221 7.47 14.45 0.60
CA PHE A 221 8.58 13.52 0.32
C PHE A 221 8.64 13.03 -1.14
N ASN A 222 7.55 13.11 -1.90
CA ASN A 222 7.50 12.67 -3.30
C ASN A 222 6.46 13.46 -4.13
N ASN A 223 6.87 14.66 -4.59
CA ASN A 223 6.03 15.51 -5.44
C ASN A 223 5.53 14.84 -6.74
N PRO A 224 6.37 14.10 -7.51
CA PRO A 224 5.90 13.38 -8.68
C PRO A 224 4.78 12.39 -8.36
N LEU A 225 4.93 11.58 -7.30
CA LEU A 225 3.91 10.62 -6.85
C LEU A 225 2.60 11.31 -6.49
N ALA A 226 2.65 12.39 -5.70
CA ALA A 226 1.45 13.13 -5.34
C ALA A 226 0.71 13.65 -6.59
N ARG A 227 1.45 14.19 -7.57
CA ARG A 227 0.86 14.66 -8.83
C ARG A 227 0.29 13.52 -9.66
N ALA A 228 0.95 12.36 -9.69
CA ALA A 228 0.45 11.19 -10.41
C ALA A 228 -0.84 10.64 -9.80
N ILE A 229 -0.95 10.58 -8.47
CA ILE A 229 -2.16 10.17 -7.76
C ILE A 229 -3.28 11.18 -8.02
N ASP A 230 -3.02 12.48 -7.86
CA ASP A 230 -4.00 13.54 -8.10
C ASP A 230 -4.57 13.48 -9.53
N ASN A 231 -3.70 13.34 -10.55
CA ASN A 231 -4.14 13.19 -11.93
C ASN A 231 -4.99 11.93 -12.17
N GLN A 232 -4.69 10.83 -11.48
CA GLN A 232 -5.49 9.61 -11.58
C GLN A 232 -6.89 9.82 -10.98
N PHE A 233 -6.99 10.47 -9.83
CA PHE A 233 -8.27 10.84 -9.22
C PHE A 233 -9.07 11.83 -10.07
N VAL A 234 -8.42 12.85 -10.65
CA VAL A 234 -9.08 13.78 -11.57
C VAL A 234 -9.64 13.03 -12.77
N LYS A 235 -8.87 12.11 -13.36
CA LYS A 235 -9.34 11.29 -14.48
C LYS A 235 -10.48 10.37 -14.07
N MET A 236 -10.36 9.71 -12.92
CA MET A 236 -11.38 8.84 -12.34
C MET A 236 -12.69 9.58 -12.08
N ALA A 237 -12.63 10.81 -11.57
CA ALA A 237 -13.79 11.67 -11.34
C ALA A 237 -14.57 12.01 -12.63
N THR A 238 -13.95 11.87 -13.81
CA THR A 238 -14.65 12.07 -15.10
C THR A 238 -15.42 10.83 -15.57
N GLN A 239 -15.26 9.68 -14.92
CA GLN A 239 -15.91 8.45 -15.36
C GLN A 239 -17.43 8.49 -15.03
N PRO A 240 -18.32 8.10 -15.96
CA PRO A 240 -19.77 8.28 -15.78
C PRO A 240 -20.34 7.62 -14.51
N HIS A 241 -19.85 6.42 -14.16
CA HIS A 241 -20.30 5.69 -12.97
C HIS A 241 -19.80 6.30 -11.66
N ILE A 242 -18.80 7.20 -11.72
CA ILE A 242 -18.33 8.00 -10.58
C ILE A 242 -19.00 9.37 -10.57
N GLN A 243 -19.18 9.99 -11.74
CA GLN A 243 -19.82 11.29 -11.87
C GLN A 243 -21.22 11.33 -11.28
N GLN A 244 -21.97 10.22 -11.37
CA GLN A 244 -23.27 10.14 -10.72
C GLN A 244 -23.16 10.46 -9.23
N TYR A 245 -22.11 9.98 -8.53
CA TYR A 245 -21.90 10.22 -7.11
C TYR A 245 -21.29 11.60 -6.80
N LEU A 246 -20.56 12.20 -7.75
CA LEU A 246 -19.91 13.50 -7.57
C LEU A 246 -20.83 14.71 -7.83
N ASN A 247 -21.91 14.53 -8.58
CA ASN A 247 -22.82 15.58 -9.01
C ASN A 247 -24.10 15.70 -8.15
N TYR A 248 -24.14 15.07 -6.97
CA TYR A 248 -25.22 15.23 -5.97
C TYR A 248 -24.94 16.38 -4.98
#